data_AF-A0A7Y6MDT0-F1
#
_entry.id   AF-A0A7Y6MDT0-F1
#
_cell.length_a   1.000
_cell.length_b   1.000
_cell.length_c   1.000
_cell.angle_alpha   90.00
_cell.angle_beta   90.00
_cell.angle_gamma   90.00
#
_symmetry.space_group_name_H-M   'P 1'
#
loop_
_entity.id
_entity.type
_entity.pdbx_description
1 polymer ?
#
loop_
_entity_poly.entity_id
_entity_poly.type
_entity_poly.pdbx_seq_one_letter_code
_entity_poly.pdbx_strand_id
1 'polypeptide(L)'
;MPCYRCGARQTDPVKGASPWKRGVRRESQVLICPDCQRLHDLDLDSCRTCGSTALICRLGEVECRACGAVRMARARAFAGSGAPPGLSAEVEAALNRVLGRA
;
A
#
# COMPACT_ATOMS: atom_id res chain seq x y z
N MET A 1 0.34 10.47 0.00
CA MET A 1 -0.53 9.74 0.95
C MET A 1 -0.59 10.55 2.24
N PRO A 2 -1.75 11.05 2.67
CA PRO A 2 -1.87 11.85 3.90
C PRO A 2 -1.73 10.97 5.15
N CYS A 3 -1.58 11.61 6.31
CA CYS A 3 -1.69 10.96 7.61
C CYS A 3 -3.05 10.28 7.72
N TYR A 4 -3.09 9.00 8.12
CA TYR A 4 -4.35 8.27 8.20
C TYR A 4 -5.30 8.80 9.27
N ARG A 5 -4.78 9.51 10.29
CA ARG A 5 -5.56 10.00 11.42
C ARG A 5 -6.11 11.41 11.18
N CYS A 6 -5.25 12.38 10.88
CA CYS A 6 -5.65 13.78 10.73
C CYS A 6 -5.71 14.30 9.28
N GLY A 7 -5.32 13.49 8.29
CA GLY A 7 -5.31 13.91 6.89
C GLY A 7 -4.17 14.86 6.49
N ALA A 8 -3.29 15.25 7.41
CA ALA A 8 -2.12 16.09 7.11
C ALA A 8 -1.30 15.48 5.96
N ARG A 9 -0.76 16.32 5.08
CA ARG A 9 0.09 15.88 3.97
C ARG A 9 1.55 16.07 4.33
N GLN A 10 2.38 15.11 3.95
CA GLN A 10 3.82 15.29 4.04
C GLN A 10 4.24 16.43 3.09
N THR A 11 4.83 17.47 3.65
CA THR A 11 5.57 18.49 2.89
C THR A 11 6.92 17.92 2.49
N ASP A 12 7.54 18.51 1.48
CA ASP A 12 8.80 18.01 0.92
C ASP A 12 9.84 17.77 2.04
N PRO A 13 10.31 16.52 2.23
CA PRO A 13 11.25 16.23 3.31
C PRO A 13 12.57 16.94 3.04
N VAL A 14 13.04 17.71 4.03
CA VAL A 14 14.44 18.13 4.08
C VAL A 14 15.35 16.90 4.07
N LYS A 15 16.57 17.03 3.54
CA LYS A 15 17.55 15.92 3.49
C LYS A 15 17.65 15.22 4.84
N GLY A 16 17.48 13.89 4.85
CA GLY A 16 17.60 13.07 6.05
C GLY A 16 16.45 12.09 6.23
N ALA A 17 16.38 11.49 7.42
CA ALA A 17 15.30 10.58 7.78
C ALA A 17 13.97 11.35 7.89
N SER A 18 12.92 10.82 7.26
CA SER A 18 11.59 11.41 7.38
C SER A 18 11.09 11.31 8.82
N PRO A 19 10.55 12.39 9.42
CA PRO A 19 9.96 12.33 10.75
C PRO A 19 8.59 11.62 10.76
N TRP A 20 8.09 11.22 9.59
CA TRP A 20 6.84 10.50 9.45
C TRP A 20 7.03 9.00 9.66
N LYS A 21 6.27 8.43 10.60
CA LYS A 21 6.26 6.99 10.84
C LYS A 21 5.42 6.29 9.78
N ARG A 22 5.87 5.10 9.39
CA ARG A 22 5.14 4.13 8.57
C ARG A 22 4.58 3.04 9.49
N GLY A 23 3.37 2.60 9.20
CA GLY A 23 2.75 1.45 9.85
C GLY A 23 1.77 0.75 8.92
N VAL A 24 1.13 -0.29 9.41
CA VAL A 24 0.08 -1.02 8.67
C VAL A 24 -1.21 -0.91 9.45
N ARG A 25 -2.31 -0.63 8.75
CA ARG A 25 -3.66 -0.61 9.32
C ARG A 25 -4.61 -1.30 8.36
N ARG A 26 -5.35 -2.30 8.84
CA ARG A 26 -6.24 -3.11 7.99
C ARG A 26 -5.49 -3.60 6.76
N GLU A 27 -4.26 -4.07 6.99
CA GLU A 27 -3.39 -4.64 5.97
C GLU A 27 -3.00 -3.68 4.84
N SER A 28 -3.19 -2.37 5.04
CA SER A 28 -2.78 -1.33 4.12
C SER A 28 -1.65 -0.50 4.73
N GLN A 29 -0.66 -0.15 3.92
CA GLN A 29 0.41 0.75 4.33
C GLN A 29 -0.16 2.14 4.63
N VAL A 30 0.13 2.69 5.81
CA VAL A 30 -0.28 4.04 6.22
C VAL A 30 0.92 4.89 6.65
N LEU A 31 0.72 6.21 6.61
CA LEU A 31 1.62 7.22 7.15
C LEU A 31 1.01 7.87 8.40
N ILE A 32 1.86 8.19 9.36
CA ILE A 32 1.50 8.89 10.60
C ILE A 32 2.36 10.15 10.73
N CYS A 33 1.72 11.32 10.80
CA CYS A 33 2.43 12.58 10.98
C CYS A 33 3.07 12.66 12.39
N PRO A 34 4.11 13.49 12.59
CA PRO A 34 4.78 13.63 13.88
C PRO A 34 3.85 13.97 15.03
N ASP A 35 2.80 14.78 14.79
CA ASP A 35 1.85 15.17 15.83
C ASP A 35 0.97 13.99 16.26
N CYS A 36 0.44 13.23 15.29
CA CYS A 36 -0.35 12.03 15.57
C CYS A 36 0.47 10.90 16.18
N GLN A 37 1.79 10.85 15.96
CA GLN A 37 2.67 9.86 16.59
C GLN A 37 2.79 10.05 18.11
N ARG A 38 2.60 11.28 18.61
CA ARG A 38 2.66 11.57 20.06
C ARG A 38 1.37 11.20 20.79
N LEU A 39 0.29 10.95 20.05
CA LEU A 39 -0.97 10.50 20.62
C LEU A 39 -0.91 9.01 20.93
N HIS A 40 -1.54 8.62 22.04
CA HIS A 40 -1.79 7.22 22.34
C HIS A 40 -2.85 6.65 21.37
N ASP A 41 -2.93 5.31 21.32
CA ASP A 41 -3.99 4.55 20.66
C ASP A 41 -4.06 4.71 19.14
N LEU A 42 -2.90 4.59 18.48
CA LEU A 42 -2.88 4.39 17.04
C LEU A 42 -3.42 2.99 16.71
N ASP A 43 -4.55 2.95 16.02
CA ASP A 43 -5.16 1.73 15.44
C ASP A 43 -4.27 1.16 14.31
N LEU A 44 -3.21 0.44 14.71
CA LEU A 44 -2.25 -0.23 13.83
C LEU A 44 -2.34 -1.75 14.01
N ASP A 45 -2.13 -2.47 12.93
CA ASP A 45 -1.96 -3.92 12.97
C ASP A 45 -0.68 -4.25 13.77
N SER A 46 -0.76 -5.31 14.58
CA SER A 46 0.38 -5.86 15.33
C SER A 46 0.83 -7.20 14.74
N CYS A 47 2.12 -7.49 14.91
CA CYS A 47 2.67 -8.78 14.54
C CYS A 47 2.06 -9.89 15.42
N ARG A 48 1.47 -10.92 14.81
CA ARG A 48 0.91 -12.06 15.55
C ARG A 48 1.96 -12.90 16.27
N THR A 49 3.23 -12.76 15.91
CA THR A 49 4.34 -13.52 16.51
C THR A 49 4.98 -12.78 17.69
N CYS A 50 5.20 -11.47 17.59
CA CYS A 50 5.97 -10.71 18.59
C CYS A 50 5.26 -9.46 19.13
N GLY A 51 4.02 -9.17 18.70
CA GLY A 51 3.24 -8.01 19.12
C GLY A 51 3.70 -6.66 18.55
N SER A 52 4.86 -6.58 17.89
CA SER A 52 5.37 -5.33 17.33
C SER A 52 4.45 -4.72 16.27
N THR A 53 4.28 -3.40 16.28
CA THR A 53 3.58 -2.63 15.24
C THR A 53 4.52 -2.15 14.12
N ALA A 54 5.80 -2.56 14.14
CA ALA A 54 6.78 -2.23 13.11
C ALA A 54 6.57 -3.08 11.85
N LEU A 55 5.39 -2.93 11.24
CA LEU A 55 4.97 -3.69 10.07
C LEU A 55 5.15 -2.87 8.79
N ILE A 56 5.41 -3.57 7.69
CA ILE A 56 5.44 -3.00 6.34
C ILE A 56 4.59 -3.85 5.40
N CYS A 57 3.83 -3.20 4.52
CA CYS A 57 3.03 -3.88 3.50
C CYS A 57 3.65 -3.65 2.12
N ARG A 58 3.97 -4.72 1.40
CA ARG A 58 4.57 -4.69 0.05
C ARG A 58 4.01 -5.82 -0.80
N LEU A 59 3.57 -5.52 -2.02
CA LEU A 59 3.16 -6.52 -3.02
C LEU A 59 2.16 -7.58 -2.50
N GLY A 60 1.25 -7.20 -1.59
CA GLY A 60 0.27 -8.13 -1.01
C GLY A 60 0.78 -8.91 0.21
N GLU A 61 2.00 -8.65 0.69
CA GLU A 61 2.55 -9.22 1.91
C GLU A 61 2.65 -8.17 3.01
N VAL A 62 2.50 -8.61 4.26
CA VAL A 62 2.82 -7.84 5.47
C VAL A 62 3.98 -8.51 6.18
N GLU A 63 5.08 -7.77 6.33
CA GLU A 63 6.32 -8.21 6.98
C GLU A 63 6.50 -7.45 8.30
N CYS A 64 6.90 -8.16 9.36
CA CYS A 64 7.31 -7.56 10.62
C CYS A 64 8.81 -7.28 10.63
N ARG A 65 9.20 -5.99 10.75
CA ARG A 65 10.61 -5.59 10.83
C ARG A 65 11.31 -5.96 12.15
N ALA A 66 10.56 -6.33 13.17
CA ALA A 66 11.13 -6.68 14.48
C ALA A 66 11.55 -8.15 14.56
N CYS A 67 10.78 -9.08 13.98
CA CYS A 67 11.06 -10.52 14.06
C CYS A 67 11.14 -11.23 12.70
N GLY A 68 10.93 -10.52 11.59
CA GLY A 68 10.98 -11.07 10.23
C GLY A 68 9.76 -11.89 9.81
N ALA A 69 8.74 -12.03 10.66
CA ALA A 69 7.54 -12.80 10.31
C ALA A 69 6.82 -12.15 9.12
N VAL A 70 6.53 -12.95 8.09
CA VAL A 70 5.81 -12.56 6.87
C VAL A 70 4.45 -13.25 6.84
N ARG A 71 3.43 -12.52 6.40
CA ARG A 71 2.09 -13.05 6.11
C ARG A 71 1.53 -12.43 4.85
N MET A 72 0.66 -13.13 4.16
CA MET A 72 -0.18 -12.49 3.15
C MET A 72 -1.06 -11.42 3.82
N ALA A 73 -1.12 -10.22 3.22
CA ALA A 73 -2.25 -9.34 3.42
C ALA A 73 -3.47 -10.09 2.88
N ARG A 74 -4.62 -10.03 3.55
CA ARG A 74 -5.85 -10.41 2.86
C ARG A 74 -5.92 -9.43 1.71
N ALA A 75 -5.94 -9.96 0.50
CA ALA A 75 -6.29 -9.12 -0.62
C ALA A 75 -7.59 -8.42 -0.18
N ARG A 76 -7.56 -7.09 -0.04
CA ARG A 76 -8.71 -6.37 -0.55
C ARG A 76 -8.80 -6.96 -1.93
N ALA A 77 -9.90 -7.63 -2.23
CA ALA A 77 -10.31 -7.65 -3.59
C ALA A 77 -10.27 -6.17 -4.00
N PHE A 78 -9.14 -5.73 -4.56
CA PHE A 78 -9.17 -5.26 -5.92
C PHE A 78 -10.09 -6.29 -6.54
N ALA A 79 -11.39 -5.96 -6.56
CA ALA A 79 -12.21 -6.35 -7.66
C ALA A 79 -11.29 -5.97 -8.80
N GLY A 80 -10.50 -6.94 -9.28
CA GLY A 80 -9.87 -6.80 -10.55
C GLY A 80 -11.06 -6.36 -11.35
N SER A 81 -11.01 -5.13 -11.85
CA SER A 81 -11.81 -4.79 -12.99
C SER A 81 -11.39 -5.86 -13.97
N GLY A 82 -12.10 -6.99 -13.96
CA GLY A 82 -11.77 -8.14 -14.77
C GLY A 82 -11.66 -7.54 -16.14
N ALA A 83 -10.48 -7.64 -16.74
CA ALA A 83 -10.23 -6.98 -18.02
C ALA A 83 -11.45 -7.28 -18.89
N PRO A 84 -12.18 -6.26 -19.38
CA PRO A 84 -13.38 -6.51 -20.15
C PRO A 84 -13.09 -7.60 -21.16
N PRO A 85 -13.89 -8.69 -21.17
CA PRO A 85 -13.60 -9.83 -22.02
C PRO A 85 -13.51 -9.32 -23.46
N GLY A 86 -12.39 -9.58 -24.13
CA GLY A 86 -12.18 -9.16 -25.52
C GLY A 86 -11.35 -7.89 -25.73
N LEU A 87 -10.93 -7.16 -24.69
CA LEU A 87 -10.03 -6.00 -24.86
C LEU A 87 -8.78 -6.32 -25.69
N SER A 88 -8.15 -7.48 -25.46
CA SER A 88 -6.97 -7.90 -26.21
C SER A 88 -7.27 -8.05 -27.71
N ALA A 89 -8.43 -8.59 -28.07
CA ALA A 89 -8.86 -8.77 -29.46
C ALA A 89 -9.20 -7.43 -30.12
N GLU A 90 -9.83 -6.49 -29.38
CA GLU A 90 -10.11 -5.14 -29.87
C GLU A 90 -8.82 -4.36 -30.16
N VAL A 91 -7.84 -4.44 -29.25
CA VAL A 91 -6.52 -3.80 -29.41
C VAL A 91 -5.78 -4.40 -30.60
N GLU A 92 -5.77 -5.73 -30.74
CA GLU A 92 -5.16 -6.41 -31.88
C GLU A 92 -5.78 -5.99 -33.22
N ALA A 93 -7.12 -5.94 -33.30
CA ALA A 93 -7.83 -5.47 -34.48
C ALA A 93 -7.55 -3.99 -34.81
N ALA A 94 -7.34 -3.14 -33.80
CA ALA A 94 -6.93 -1.76 -34.01
C ALA A 94 -5.50 -1.66 -34.54
N LEU A 95 -4.57 -2.44 -33.98
CA LEU A 95 -3.17 -2.46 -34.43
C LEU A 95 -3.04 -2.97 -35.87
N ASN A 96 -3.77 -4.02 -36.25
CA ASN A 96 -3.75 -4.53 -37.62
C ASN A 96 -4.24 -3.51 -38.65
N ARG A 97 -5.24 -2.68 -38.30
CA ARG A 97 -5.72 -1.57 -39.15
C ARG A 97 -4.66 -0.47 -39.32
N VAL A 98 -3.97 -0.07 -38.25
CA VAL A 98 -2.93 0.98 -38.29
C VAL A 98 -1.68 0.50 -39.05
N LEU A 99 -1.32 -0.78 -38.89
CA LEU A 99 -0.11 -1.35 -39.49
C LEU A 99 -0.33 -1.88 -40.91
N GLY A 100 -1.55 -1.79 -41.46
CA GLY A 100 -1.87 -2.27 -42.81
C GLY A 100 -1.70 -3.79 -42.98
N ARG A 101 -1.91 -4.56 -41.90
CA ARG A 101 -1.80 -6.02 -41.88
C ARG A 101 -3.13 -6.74 -42.07
N ALA A 102 -4.16 -6.00 -42.49
CA ALA A 102 -5.52 -6.48 -42.69
C ALA A 102 -5.72 -7.04 -44.12
#